data_AF-A0A1R4EYR7-F1
#
_entry.id   AF-A0A1R4EYR7-F1
#
_cell.length_a   1.000
_cell.length_b   1.000
_cell.length_c   1.000
_cell.angle_alpha   90.00
_cell.angle_beta   90.00
_cell.angle_gamma   90.00
#
_symmetry.space_group_name_H-M   'P 1'
#
loop_
_entity.id
_entity.type
_entity.pdbx_description
1 polymer ?
#
loop_
_entity_poly.entity_id
_entity_poly.type
_entity_poly.pdbx_seq_one_letter_code
_entity_poly.pdbx_strand_id
1 'polypeptide(L)'
;MLFVNALRRGQGIGTALLSFVVAERGVRTVDVNEQNEDAVEFNRRRGFAPVGRSELDDQGRPYPLLHMAIRGEDADAEEVEFHSND
;
A
#
# COMPACT_ATOMS: atom_id res chain seq x y z
N MET A 1 -6.04 0.88 -10.09
CA MET A 1 -5.65 -0.34 -9.34
C MET A 1 -4.17 -0.62 -9.59
N LEU A 2 -3.33 -0.66 -8.56
CA LEU A 2 -1.89 -0.88 -8.65
C LEU A 2 -1.57 -2.31 -8.22
N PHE A 3 -0.87 -3.08 -9.04
CA PHE A 3 -0.47 -4.45 -8.71
C PHE A 3 1.02 -4.64 -8.94
N VAL A 4 1.73 -5.10 -7.90
CA VAL A 4 3.12 -5.55 -8.00
C VAL A 4 3.11 -7.07 -8.09
N ASN A 5 3.79 -7.61 -9.10
CA ASN A 5 3.91 -9.05 -9.31
C ASN A 5 4.50 -9.74 -8.07
N ALA A 6 3.92 -10.87 -7.65
CA ALA A 6 4.34 -11.61 -6.46
C ALA A 6 5.84 -11.98 -6.48
N LEU A 7 6.39 -12.29 -7.67
CA LEU A 7 7.81 -12.64 -7.88
C LEU A 7 8.77 -11.44 -7.78
N ARG A 8 8.24 -10.24 -7.53
CA ARG A 8 8.98 -8.98 -7.37
C ARG A 8 8.72 -8.32 -6.02
N ARG A 9 8.02 -9.02 -5.11
CA ARG A 9 7.85 -8.58 -3.70
C ARG A 9 9.21 -8.60 -2.99
N GLY A 10 9.39 -7.70 -2.03
CA GLY A 10 10.65 -7.57 -1.29
C GLY A 10 11.79 -6.85 -2.02
N GLN A 11 11.59 -6.42 -3.27
CA GLN A 11 12.60 -5.68 -4.06
C GLN A 11 12.40 -4.16 -4.02
N GLY A 12 11.62 -3.64 -3.06
CA GLY A 12 11.39 -2.19 -2.91
C GLY A 12 10.47 -1.55 -3.96
N ILE A 13 10.09 -2.24 -5.05
CA ILE A 13 9.23 -1.71 -6.13
C ILE A 13 7.90 -1.18 -5.60
N GLY A 14 7.23 -1.94 -4.71
CA GLY A 14 5.99 -1.48 -4.09
C GLY A 14 6.18 -0.22 -3.25
N THR A 15 7.31 -0.11 -2.54
CA THR A 15 7.64 1.08 -1.75
C THR A 15 7.83 2.27 -2.67
N ALA A 16 8.68 2.14 -3.69
CA ALA A 16 8.98 3.22 -4.63
C ALA A 16 7.71 3.74 -5.33
N LEU A 17 6.83 2.83 -5.76
CA LEU A 17 5.55 3.20 -6.37
C LEU A 17 4.64 3.92 -5.38
N LEU A 18 4.51 3.42 -4.15
CA LEU A 18 3.65 4.03 -3.13
C LEU A 18 4.18 5.40 -2.72
N SER A 19 5.48 5.52 -2.43
CA SER A 19 6.13 6.79 -2.11
C SER A 19 5.96 7.81 -3.24
N PHE A 20 6.15 7.40 -4.50
CA PHE A 20 5.93 8.28 -5.65
C PHE A 20 4.49 8.79 -5.72
N VAL A 21 3.47 7.92 -5.62
CA VAL A 21 2.07 8.38 -5.73
C VAL A 21 1.62 9.19 -4.51
N VAL A 22 2.16 8.93 -3.32
CA VAL A 22 1.88 9.74 -2.13
C VAL A 22 2.51 11.13 -2.28
N ALA A 23 3.81 11.21 -2.60
CA ALA A 23 4.54 12.46 -2.69
C ALA A 23 4.16 13.30 -3.93
N GLU A 24 4.14 12.69 -5.11
CA GLU A 24 4.00 13.40 -6.41
C GLU A 24 2.56 13.48 -6.90
N ARG A 25 1.63 12.71 -6.32
CA ARG A 25 0.21 12.67 -6.73
C ARG A 25 -0.75 12.92 -5.57
N GLY A 26 -0.26 13.04 -4.34
CA GLY A 26 -1.10 13.30 -3.17
C GLY A 26 -2.09 12.17 -2.88
N VAL A 27 -1.79 10.94 -3.28
CA VAL A 27 -2.65 9.79 -2.99
C VAL A 27 -2.57 9.50 -1.49
N ARG A 28 -3.72 9.49 -0.82
CA ARG A 28 -3.81 9.30 0.63
C ARG A 28 -4.67 8.12 1.05
N THR A 29 -5.28 7.45 0.08
CA THR A 29 -6.17 6.32 0.29
C THR A 29 -5.81 5.19 -0.67
N VAL A 30 -5.87 3.96 -0.17
CA VAL A 30 -5.65 2.74 -0.96
C VAL A 30 -6.68 1.69 -0.58
N ASP A 31 -7.09 0.92 -1.58
CA ASP A 31 -7.95 -0.24 -1.39
C ASP A 31 -7.10 -1.49 -1.55
N VAL A 32 -7.15 -2.36 -0.54
CA VAL A 32 -6.44 -3.63 -0.54
C VAL A 32 -7.44 -4.76 -0.36
N ASN A 33 -7.24 -5.88 -1.03
CA ASN A 33 -8.02 -7.08 -0.73
C ASN A 33 -7.70 -7.52 0.71
N GLU A 34 -8.71 -7.64 1.57
CA GLU A 34 -8.56 -7.96 2.99
C GLU A 34 -7.87 -9.31 3.21
N GLN A 35 -8.05 -10.26 2.30
CA GLN A 35 -7.47 -11.59 2.35
C GLN A 35 -5.96 -11.59 2.01
N ASN A 36 -5.45 -10.50 1.44
CA ASN A 36 -4.03 -10.34 1.15
C ASN A 36 -3.32 -9.72 2.36
N GLU A 37 -3.14 -10.52 3.40
CA GLU A 37 -2.53 -10.11 4.67
C GLU A 37 -1.16 -9.44 4.48
N ASP A 38 -0.34 -9.95 3.55
CA ASP A 38 0.95 -9.34 3.18
C ASP A 38 0.79 -7.88 2.71
N ALA A 39 -0.22 -7.62 1.86
CA ALA A 39 -0.46 -6.28 1.33
C ALA A 39 -1.08 -5.36 2.39
N VAL A 40 -1.94 -5.88 3.26
CA VAL A 40 -2.47 -5.12 4.40
C VAL A 40 -1.32 -4.67 5.31
N GLU A 41 -0.46 -5.60 5.70
CA GLU A 41 0.69 -5.32 6.56
C GLU A 41 1.70 -4.40 5.89
N PHE A 42 1.96 -4.59 4.59
CA PHE A 42 2.79 -3.69 3.80
C PHE A 42 2.31 -2.24 3.86
N ASN A 43 1.00 -2.00 3.71
CA ASN A 43 0.45 -0.64 3.77
C ASN A 43 0.44 -0.10 5.21
N ARG A 44 0.14 -0.94 6.21
CA ARG A 44 0.19 -0.56 7.64
C ARG A 44 1.56 -0.05 8.07
N ARG A 45 2.62 -0.76 7.70
CA ARG A 45 4.00 -0.35 8.01
C ARG A 45 4.40 0.98 7.38
N ARG A 46 3.66 1.45 6.39
CA ARG A 46 3.86 2.72 5.68
C ARG A 46 2.88 3.81 6.13
N GLY A 47 2.28 3.65 7.30
CA GLY A 47 1.40 4.66 7.91
C GLY A 47 -0.07 4.60 7.47
N PHE A 48 -0.45 3.71 6.57
CA PHE A 48 -1.86 3.56 6.22
C PHE A 48 -2.62 2.80 7.31
N ALA A 49 -3.72 3.38 7.78
CA ALA A 49 -4.63 2.76 8.74
C ALA A 49 -5.95 2.36 8.06
N PRO A 50 -6.58 1.24 8.46
CA PRO A 50 -7.92 0.91 7.97
C PRO A 50 -8.93 1.99 8.37
N VAL A 51 -9.73 2.43 7.39
CA VAL A 51 -10.80 3.43 7.57
C VAL A 51 -12.18 2.92 7.14
N GLY A 52 -12.24 1.76 6.49
CA GLY A 52 -13.49 1.14 6.08
C GLY A 52 -13.28 -0.24 5.48
N ARG A 53 -14.39 -0.93 5.21
CA ARG A 53 -14.41 -2.26 4.58
C ARG A 53 -15.61 -2.37 3.65
N SER A 54 -15.42 -3.01 2.50
CA SER A 54 -16.48 -3.43 1.60
C SER A 54 -16.49 -4.96 1.49
N GLU A 55 -17.66 -5.58 1.55
CA GLU A 55 -17.79 -7.05 1.42
C GLU A 55 -17.58 -7.54 -0.01
N LEU A 56 -17.85 -6.65 -0.98
CA LEU A 56 -17.70 -6.91 -2.40
C LEU A 56 -16.65 -5.98 -3.00
N ASP A 57 -16.06 -6.42 -4.10
CA ASP A 57 -15.24 -5.55 -4.94
C ASP A 57 -16.08 -4.68 -5.88
N ASP A 58 -15.42 -3.82 -6.67
CA ASP A 58 -16.05 -2.92 -7.65
C ASP A 58 -16.86 -3.65 -8.74
N GLN A 59 -16.71 -4.97 -8.86
CA GLN A 59 -17.45 -5.82 -9.81
C GLN A 59 -18.55 -6.65 -9.12
N GLY A 60 -18.80 -6.44 -7.83
CA GLY A 60 -19.80 -7.17 -7.04
C GLY A 60 -19.38 -8.59 -6.68
N ARG A 61 -18.10 -8.93 -6.79
CA ARG A 61 -17.57 -10.26 -6.44
C ARG A 61 -17.27 -10.31 -4.94
N PRO A 62 -17.38 -11.47 -4.28
CA PRO A 62 -17.18 -11.62 -2.83
C PRO A 62 -15.68 -11.65 -2.48
N TYR A 63 -14.99 -10.57 -2.83
CA TYR A 63 -13.59 -10.32 -2.51
C TYR A 63 -13.54 -9.07 -1.63
N PRO A 64 -13.59 -9.23 -0.29
CA PRO A 64 -13.66 -8.11 0.60
C PRO A 64 -12.48 -7.16 0.42
N LEU A 65 -12.79 -5.87 0.34
CA LEU A 65 -11.81 -4.79 0.25
C LEU A 65 -11.70 -4.10 1.60
N LEU A 66 -10.47 -3.82 2.00
CA LEU A 66 -10.13 -2.96 3.13
C LEU A 66 -9.70 -1.61 2.58
N HIS A 67 -10.43 -0.56 2.95
CA HIS A 67 -10.10 0.82 2.62
C HIS A 67 -9.12 1.33 3.67
N MET A 68 -7.96 1.81 3.25
CA MET A 68 -6.91 2.31 4.15
C MET A 68 -6.52 3.73 3.78
N ALA A 69 -6.17 4.55 4.78
CA ALA A 69 -5.75 5.93 4.57
C ALA A 69 -4.53 6.31 5.42
N ILE A 70 -3.68 7.19 4.89
CA ILE A 70 -2.53 7.77 5.59
C ILE A 70 -2.78 9.26 5.88
N ARG A 71 -2.35 9.74 7.06
CA ARG A 71 -2.40 11.17 7.39
C ARG A 71 -1.19 11.87 6.78
N GLY A 72 -1.39 13.10 6.35
CA GLY A 72 -0.41 13.86 5.56
C GLY A 72 0.83 14.28 6.31
N GLU A 73 0.89 14.02 7.61
CA GLU A 73 2.03 14.31 8.48
C GLU A 73 2.93 13.07 8.65
N ASP A 74 2.45 11.88 8.26
CA ASP A 74 3.15 10.59 8.44
C ASP A 74 3.83 10.09 7.16
N ALA A 75 3.70 10.82 6.04
CA ALA A 75 4.27 10.43 4.73
C ALA A 75 5.78 10.70 4.59
N ASP A 76 6.38 11.42 5.54
CA ASP A 76 7.78 11.84 5.52
C ASP A 76 8.74 10.85 6.23
N ALA A 77 8.26 9.68 6.65
CA ALA A 77 9.08 8.74 7.41
C ALA A 77 9.72 7.64 6.54
N GLU A 78 11.05 7.70 6.53
CA GLU A 78 12.08 6.74 6.07
C GLU A 78 12.52 6.83 4.60
N GLU A 79 13.53 7.67 4.40
CA GLU A 79 14.58 7.52 3.39
C GLU A 79 15.15 6.10 3.52
N VAL A 80 14.72 5.20 2.62
CA VAL A 80 15.22 3.83 2.57
C VAL A 80 16.64 3.88 2.02
N GLU A 81 17.64 3.96 2.90
CA GLU A 81 19.04 3.79 2.51
C GLU A 81 19.24 2.36 1.98
N PHE A 82 19.26 2.23 0.66
CA PHE A 82 19.72 1.04 -0.02
C PHE A 82 21.23 0.92 0.18
N HIS A 83 21.64 0.27 1.25
CA HIS A 83 23.01 -0.23 1.37
C HIS A 83 23.18 -1.40 0.38
N SER A 84 23.77 -1.08 -0.78
CA SER A 84 24.35 -2.06 -1.69
C SER A 84 25.46 -2.80 -0.95
N ASN A 85 25.28 -4.11 -0.71
CA ASN A 85 26.36 -4.95 -0.23
C ASN A 85 27.23 -5.32 -1.45
N ASP A 86 28.47 -4.82 -1.44
CA ASP A 86 29.57 -5.17 -2.36
C ASP A 86 29.83 -6.69 -2.39
#